data_AF-A0A918G0K4-F1
#
_entry.id   AF-A0A918G0K4-F1
#
_cell.length_a   1.000
_cell.length_b   1.000
_cell.length_c   1.000
_cell.angle_alpha   90.00
_cell.angle_beta   90.00
_cell.angle_gamma   90.00
#
_symmetry.space_group_name_H-M   'P 1'
#
loop_
_entity.id
_entity.type
_entity.pdbx_description
1 polymer ?
#
loop_
_entity_poly.entity_id
_entity_poly.type
_entity_poly.pdbx_seq_one_letter_code
_entity_poly.pdbx_strand_id
1 'polypeptide(L)'
;MTESTENQFETGTVVYDPVSDTVGEYQGPAGPYALLRPLGGGREWEARPESLRPATPGERLSAAVRVANSRSFQGTPEPLSPAPVRDCAACADLAALRDDARARHDGSAETDADVLLRRHQRRYHAALLGLAQYALVPDVSAGAEYETSCTECRAGSGARQRPADVEEWQHAHTRDTGHARYRRTVADYAVLAAR
;
A
#
# COMPACT_ATOMS: atom_id res chain seq x y z
N MET A 1 -0.57 -51.04 22.77
CA MET A 1 0.69 -50.27 22.79
C MET A 1 1.11 -50.14 21.34
N THR A 2 0.89 -48.97 20.75
CA THR A 2 1.41 -48.60 19.42
C THR A 2 2.00 -47.22 19.60
N GLU A 3 3.27 -47.13 19.26
CA GLU A 3 4.19 -46.05 19.54
C GLU A 3 3.61 -44.66 19.24
N SER A 4 3.82 -43.78 20.22
CA SER A 4 3.71 -42.34 20.07
C SER A 4 4.50 -41.91 18.83
N THR A 5 3.82 -41.34 17.85
CA THR A 5 4.43 -40.60 16.75
C THR A 5 5.10 -39.34 17.34
N GLU A 6 6.30 -39.51 17.87
CA GLU A 6 7.10 -38.41 18.41
C GLU A 6 7.56 -37.51 17.26
N ASN A 7 6.96 -36.31 17.22
CA ASN A 7 7.41 -35.07 16.56
C ASN A 7 8.29 -35.22 15.32
N GLN A 8 7.66 -35.34 14.14
CA GLN A 8 8.36 -35.25 12.86
C GLN A 8 8.99 -33.86 12.59
N PHE A 9 8.47 -32.82 13.24
CA PHE A 9 8.95 -31.44 13.09
C PHE A 9 9.06 -30.77 14.47
N GLU A 10 10.04 -29.87 14.62
CA GLU A 10 10.14 -28.99 15.78
C GLU A 10 9.18 -27.79 15.61
N THR A 11 8.55 -27.34 16.69
CA THR A 11 7.74 -26.12 16.69
C THR A 11 8.56 -24.94 16.17
N GLY A 12 8.01 -24.16 15.24
CA GLY A 12 8.72 -23.11 14.51
C GLY A 12 9.28 -23.55 13.15
N THR A 13 9.25 -24.85 12.83
CA THR A 13 9.67 -25.34 11.51
C THR A 13 8.66 -24.94 10.44
N VAL A 14 9.13 -24.27 9.38
CA VAL A 14 8.28 -24.02 8.20
C VAL A 14 8.18 -25.28 7.34
N VAL A 15 6.95 -25.74 7.17
CA VAL A 15 6.57 -26.94 6.42
C VAL A 15 5.63 -26.57 5.28
N TYR A 16 5.63 -27.42 4.25
CA TYR A 16 4.71 -27.35 3.13
C TYR A 16 3.68 -28.48 3.25
N ASP A 17 2.41 -28.12 3.15
CA ASP A 17 1.28 -29.03 3.11
C ASP A 17 0.83 -29.23 1.65
N PRO A 18 1.11 -30.40 1.04
CA PRO A 18 0.73 -30.68 -0.35
C PRO A 18 -0.78 -30.83 -0.54
N VAL A 19 -1.56 -31.06 0.52
CA VAL A 19 -3.03 -31.20 0.41
C VAL A 19 -3.69 -29.84 0.24
N SER A 20 -3.18 -28.83 0.94
CA SER A 20 -3.69 -27.45 0.87
C SER A 20 -2.86 -26.54 -0.05
N ASP A 21 -1.79 -27.06 -0.67
CA ASP A 21 -0.80 -26.31 -1.45
C ASP A 21 -0.30 -25.04 -0.71
N THR A 22 -0.10 -25.16 0.60
CA THR A 22 0.15 -24.01 1.49
C THR A 22 1.37 -24.24 2.37
N VAL A 23 2.09 -23.16 2.66
CA VAL A 23 3.26 -23.14 3.54
C VAL A 23 2.88 -22.56 4.91
N GLY A 24 3.22 -23.27 5.98
CA GLY A 24 2.92 -22.88 7.35
C GLY A 24 4.05 -23.18 8.33
N GLU A 25 4.04 -22.50 9.47
CA GLU A 25 4.89 -22.79 10.61
C GLU A 25 4.21 -23.86 11.48
N TYR A 26 4.91 -24.98 11.72
CA TYR A 26 4.44 -26.03 12.61
C TYR A 26 4.37 -25.50 14.05
N GLN A 27 3.18 -25.57 14.66
CA GLN A 27 2.96 -25.13 16.04
C GLN A 27 3.04 -26.28 17.05
N GLY A 28 2.75 -27.51 16.61
CA GLY A 28 2.75 -28.70 17.46
C GLY A 28 1.66 -29.71 17.05
N PRO A 29 1.52 -30.80 17.81
CA PRO A 29 0.46 -31.78 17.58
C PRO A 29 -0.92 -31.27 18.07
N ALA A 30 -1.96 -31.55 17.29
CA ALA A 30 -3.37 -31.38 17.60
C ALA A 30 -4.11 -32.72 17.43
N GLY A 31 -3.99 -33.58 18.44
CA GLY A 31 -4.49 -34.95 18.38
C GLY A 31 -3.76 -35.77 17.29
N PRO A 32 -4.48 -36.41 16.34
CA PRO A 32 -3.85 -37.13 15.23
C PRO A 32 -3.31 -36.20 14.11
N TYR A 33 -3.53 -34.89 14.21
CA TYR A 33 -3.13 -33.91 13.22
C TYR A 33 -1.96 -33.04 13.71
N ALA A 34 -1.28 -32.40 12.78
CA ALA A 34 -0.32 -31.33 13.01
C ALA A 34 -1.05 -29.97 12.90
N LEU A 35 -0.82 -29.07 13.86
CA LEU A 35 -1.34 -27.71 13.81
C LEU A 35 -0.33 -26.80 13.11
N LEU A 36 -0.78 -26.11 12.06
CA LEU A 36 0.03 -25.19 11.26
C LEU A 36 -0.51 -23.77 11.35
N ARG A 37 0.41 -22.80 11.42
CA ARG A 37 0.11 -21.36 11.39
C ARG A 37 0.60 -20.74 10.09
N PRO A 38 -0.20 -19.90 9.39
CA PRO A 38 0.28 -19.20 8.20
C PRO A 38 1.40 -18.20 8.56
N LEU A 39 2.43 -18.07 7.71
CA LEU A 39 3.56 -17.16 7.96
C LEU A 39 3.16 -15.67 8.09
N GLY A 40 1.99 -15.29 7.58
CA GLY A 40 1.46 -13.92 7.65
C GLY A 40 0.51 -13.65 8.80
N GLY A 41 0.26 -14.63 9.65
CA GLY A 41 -0.91 -14.65 10.53
C GLY A 41 -2.17 -15.08 9.77
N GLY A 42 -3.25 -15.36 10.51
CA GLY A 42 -4.50 -15.88 9.96
C GLY A 42 -5.01 -17.10 10.72
N ARG A 43 -5.99 -17.80 10.13
CA ARG A 43 -6.58 -18.99 10.75
C ARG A 43 -5.59 -20.16 10.67
N GLU A 44 -5.25 -20.71 11.83
CA GLU A 44 -4.48 -21.94 11.93
C GLU A 44 -5.28 -23.12 11.35
N TRP A 45 -4.59 -24.11 10.80
CA TRP A 45 -5.21 -25.27 10.20
C TRP A 45 -4.54 -26.57 10.62
N GLU A 46 -5.31 -27.65 10.57
CA GLU A 46 -4.88 -29.01 10.89
C GLU A 46 -4.49 -29.74 9.61
N ALA A 47 -3.34 -30.40 9.61
CA ALA A 47 -2.84 -31.19 8.50
C ALA A 47 -2.39 -32.58 8.96
N ARG A 48 -2.40 -33.57 8.08
CA ARG A 48 -1.90 -34.91 8.42
C ARG A 48 -0.37 -34.86 8.54
N PRO A 49 0.23 -35.23 9.68
CA PRO A 49 1.67 -35.17 9.87
C PRO A 49 2.42 -35.91 8.77
N GLU A 50 1.95 -37.11 8.39
CA GLU A 50 2.59 -37.92 7.34
C GLU A 50 2.63 -37.29 5.94
N SER A 51 1.79 -36.27 5.68
CA SER A 51 1.73 -35.58 4.40
C SER A 51 2.64 -34.35 4.35
N LEU A 52 3.11 -33.87 5.51
CA LEU A 52 3.91 -32.67 5.60
C LEU A 52 5.36 -32.94 5.24
N ARG A 53 6.02 -31.93 4.67
CA ARG A 53 7.46 -31.94 4.43
C ARG A 53 8.09 -30.59 4.74
N PRO A 54 9.41 -30.53 4.97
CA PRO A 54 10.10 -29.25 5.04
C PRO A 54 9.85 -28.43 3.76
N ALA A 55 9.49 -27.15 3.92
CA ALA A 55 9.35 -26.25 2.79
C ALA A 55 10.71 -25.99 2.14
N THR A 56 10.78 -25.98 0.81
CA THR A 56 11.98 -25.61 0.06
C THR A 56 12.30 -24.12 0.23
N PRO A 57 13.55 -23.67 -0.05
CA PRO A 57 13.87 -22.25 -0.01
C PRO A 57 12.96 -21.39 -0.92
N GLY A 58 12.59 -21.91 -2.10
CA GLY A 58 11.68 -21.24 -3.03
C GLY A 58 10.26 -21.11 -2.48
N GLU A 59 9.73 -22.15 -1.84
CA GLU A 59 8.40 -22.12 -1.20
C GLU A 59 8.36 -21.17 -0.02
N ARG A 60 9.41 -21.14 0.81
CA ARG A 60 9.54 -20.19 1.92
C ARG A 60 9.57 -18.75 1.41
N LEU A 61 10.34 -18.48 0.37
CA LEU A 61 10.43 -17.16 -0.25
C LEU A 61 9.09 -16.74 -0.85
N SER A 62 8.45 -17.61 -1.62
CA SER A 62 7.13 -17.35 -2.21
C SER A 62 6.08 -17.04 -1.15
N ALA A 63 6.05 -17.82 -0.07
CA ALA A 63 5.15 -17.58 1.05
C ALA A 63 5.45 -16.25 1.76
N ALA A 64 6.72 -15.92 2.00
CA ALA A 64 7.11 -14.65 2.60
C ALA A 64 6.75 -13.44 1.71
N VAL A 65 6.93 -13.55 0.39
CA VAL A 65 6.52 -12.51 -0.57
C VAL A 65 4.99 -12.35 -0.58
N ARG A 66 4.24 -13.46 -0.57
CA ARG A 66 2.77 -13.42 -0.48
C ARG A 66 2.29 -12.69 0.78
N VAL A 67 2.97 -12.90 1.91
CA VAL A 67 2.71 -12.18 3.17
C VAL A 67 3.04 -10.69 3.08
N ALA A 68 4.19 -10.33 2.50
CA ALA A 68 4.56 -8.93 2.31
C ALA A 68 3.57 -8.21 1.39
N ASN A 69 3.15 -8.87 0.32
CA ASN A 69 2.16 -8.35 -0.61
C ASN A 69 0.80 -8.19 0.09
N SER A 70 0.31 -9.20 0.82
CA SER A 70 -1.00 -9.11 1.49
C SER A 70 -1.05 -7.97 2.50
N ARG A 71 0.03 -7.73 3.27
CA ARG A 71 0.16 -6.57 4.17
C ARG A 71 0.07 -5.24 3.44
N SER A 72 0.63 -5.15 2.23
CA SER A 72 0.55 -3.95 1.39
C SER A 72 -0.88 -3.64 0.95
N PHE A 73 -1.75 -4.65 0.91
CA PHE A 73 -3.17 -4.51 0.51
C PHE A 73 -4.17 -4.53 1.68
N GLN A 74 -3.72 -4.72 2.93
CA GLN A 74 -4.63 -4.74 4.10
C GLN A 74 -5.38 -3.41 4.24
N GLY A 75 -6.72 -3.48 4.23
CA GLY A 75 -7.60 -2.31 4.34
C GLY A 75 -8.04 -1.70 3.00
N THR A 76 -7.51 -2.17 1.89
CA THR A 76 -8.03 -1.85 0.55
C THR A 76 -8.98 -2.97 0.14
N PRO A 77 -10.23 -2.68 -0.28
CA PRO A 77 -11.05 -3.70 -0.93
C PRO A 77 -10.24 -4.31 -2.08
N GLU A 78 -10.30 -5.63 -2.25
CA GLU A 78 -9.69 -6.27 -3.42
C GLU A 78 -10.14 -5.51 -4.66
N PRO A 79 -9.21 -4.96 -5.47
CA PRO A 79 -9.61 -4.07 -6.53
C PRO A 79 -10.48 -4.85 -7.50
N LEU A 80 -11.78 -4.53 -7.54
CA LEU A 80 -12.69 -5.14 -8.51
C LEU A 80 -12.04 -5.03 -9.90
N SER A 81 -11.88 -6.17 -10.57
CA SER A 81 -11.29 -6.21 -11.90
C SER A 81 -12.06 -5.25 -12.82
N PRO A 82 -11.39 -4.34 -13.55
CA PRO A 82 -12.04 -3.37 -14.41
C PRO A 82 -12.94 -4.05 -15.45
N ALA A 83 -14.19 -3.60 -15.55
CA ALA A 83 -15.09 -4.01 -16.61
C ALA A 83 -14.74 -3.26 -17.91
N PRO A 84 -14.81 -3.90 -19.09
CA PRO A 84 -14.60 -3.22 -20.36
C PRO A 84 -15.70 -2.18 -20.62
N VAL A 85 -15.33 -1.04 -21.21
CA VAL A 85 -16.29 -0.04 -21.67
C VAL A 85 -17.05 -0.59 -22.88
N ARG A 86 -18.37 -0.40 -22.92
CA ARG A 86 -19.21 -0.81 -24.05
C ARG A 86 -18.69 -0.21 -25.36
N ASP A 87 -18.71 -1.02 -26.41
CA ASP A 87 -18.32 -0.64 -27.78
C ASP A 87 -16.85 -0.17 -27.94
N CYS A 88 -15.99 -0.41 -26.93
CA CYS A 88 -14.55 -0.21 -27.06
C CYS A 88 -13.84 -1.55 -27.32
N ALA A 89 -13.40 -1.77 -28.56
CA ALA A 89 -12.70 -3.00 -28.96
C ALA A 89 -11.44 -3.26 -28.11
N ALA A 90 -10.61 -2.24 -27.87
CA ALA A 90 -9.40 -2.39 -27.06
C ALA A 90 -9.69 -2.79 -25.59
N CYS A 91 -10.80 -2.32 -25.02
CA CYS A 91 -11.23 -2.77 -23.70
C CYS A 91 -11.67 -4.25 -23.73
N ALA A 92 -12.42 -4.65 -24.77
CA ALA A 92 -12.88 -6.03 -24.93
C ALA A 92 -11.71 -6.99 -25.14
N ASP A 93 -10.70 -6.63 -25.93
CA ASP A 93 -9.50 -7.43 -26.18
C ASP A 93 -8.70 -7.65 -24.88
N LEU A 94 -8.50 -6.61 -24.07
CA LEU A 94 -7.81 -6.72 -22.79
C LEU A 94 -8.60 -7.55 -21.77
N ALA A 95 -9.94 -7.45 -21.77
CA ALA A 95 -10.78 -8.30 -20.94
C ALA A 95 -10.72 -9.78 -21.38
N ALA A 96 -10.67 -10.05 -22.69
CA ALA A 96 -10.51 -11.40 -23.22
C ALA A 96 -9.14 -12.00 -22.88
N LEU A 97 -8.06 -11.19 -22.93
CA LEU A 97 -6.73 -11.62 -22.48
C LEU A 97 -6.71 -12.01 -21.00
N ARG A 98 -7.41 -11.24 -20.16
CA ARG A 98 -7.58 -11.57 -18.73
C ARG A 98 -8.33 -12.88 -18.54
N ASP A 99 -9.41 -13.09 -19.28
CA ASP A 99 -10.23 -14.29 -19.14
C ASP A 99 -9.48 -15.55 -19.63
N ASP A 100 -8.65 -15.44 -20.68
CA ASP A 100 -7.71 -16.49 -21.10
C ASP A 100 -6.65 -16.79 -20.03
N ALA A 101 -6.06 -15.74 -19.44
CA ALA A 101 -5.09 -15.90 -18.36
C ALA A 101 -5.71 -16.62 -17.15
N ARG A 102 -6.94 -16.26 -16.77
CA ARG A 102 -7.68 -16.94 -15.70
C ARG A 102 -7.98 -18.40 -16.04
N ALA A 103 -8.38 -18.69 -17.28
CA ALA A 103 -8.63 -20.06 -17.74
C ALA A 103 -7.37 -20.94 -17.69
N ARG A 104 -6.19 -20.34 -17.84
CA ARG A 104 -4.88 -21.01 -17.70
C ARG A 104 -4.29 -20.93 -16.29
N HIS A 105 -4.99 -20.33 -15.32
CA HIS A 105 -4.53 -20.09 -13.95
C HIS A 105 -3.21 -19.28 -13.87
N ASP A 106 -3.03 -18.32 -14.79
CA ASP A 106 -1.86 -17.45 -14.87
C ASP A 106 -2.16 -16.08 -14.22
N GLY A 107 -1.98 -16.01 -12.90
CA GLY A 107 -2.31 -14.81 -12.12
C GLY A 107 -1.47 -13.57 -12.46
N SER A 108 -0.24 -13.77 -12.96
CA SER A 108 0.62 -12.68 -13.42
C SER A 108 0.03 -12.04 -14.69
N ALA A 109 -0.31 -12.86 -15.69
CA ALA A 109 -0.92 -12.37 -16.91
C ALA A 109 -2.32 -11.76 -16.66
N GLU A 110 -3.09 -12.32 -15.72
CA GLU A 110 -4.37 -11.74 -15.28
C GLU A 110 -4.18 -10.31 -14.72
N THR A 111 -3.20 -10.14 -13.84
CA THR A 111 -2.87 -8.84 -13.24
C THR A 111 -2.39 -7.84 -14.29
N ASP A 112 -1.54 -8.26 -15.21
CA ASP A 112 -1.03 -7.41 -16.29
C ASP A 112 -2.17 -6.94 -17.20
N ALA A 113 -3.12 -7.81 -17.55
CA ALA A 113 -4.29 -7.44 -18.33
C ALA A 113 -5.16 -6.40 -17.62
N ASP A 114 -5.37 -6.55 -16.30
CA ASP A 114 -6.09 -5.56 -15.50
C ASP A 114 -5.35 -4.21 -15.42
N VAL A 115 -4.02 -4.22 -15.28
CA VAL A 115 -3.18 -3.01 -15.31
C VAL A 115 -3.30 -2.29 -16.65
N LEU A 116 -3.19 -3.04 -17.76
CA LEU A 116 -3.32 -2.49 -19.11
C LEU A 116 -4.71 -1.93 -19.37
N LEU A 117 -5.76 -2.61 -18.90
CA LEU A 117 -7.14 -2.15 -19.04
C LEU A 117 -7.38 -0.85 -18.25
N ARG A 118 -6.93 -0.77 -16.99
CA ARG A 118 -6.99 0.48 -16.20
C ARG A 118 -6.22 1.61 -16.87
N ARG A 119 -5.04 1.33 -17.43
CA ARG A 119 -4.23 2.33 -18.15
C ARG A 119 -4.95 2.84 -19.39
N HIS A 120 -5.54 1.95 -20.19
CA HIS A 120 -6.33 2.33 -21.36
C HIS A 120 -7.54 3.18 -20.95
N GLN A 121 -8.31 2.73 -19.96
CA GLN A 121 -9.48 3.44 -19.44
C GLN A 121 -9.15 4.84 -18.93
N ARG A 122 -8.08 5.00 -18.16
CA ARG A 122 -7.64 6.33 -17.71
C ARG A 122 -7.23 7.25 -18.86
N ARG A 123 -6.75 6.69 -19.97
CA ARG A 123 -6.31 7.49 -21.13
C ARG A 123 -7.46 7.88 -22.04
N TYR A 124 -8.42 6.99 -22.27
CA TYR A 124 -9.44 7.17 -23.32
C TYR A 124 -10.87 7.26 -22.79
N HIS A 125 -11.12 6.81 -21.57
CA HIS A 125 -12.45 6.72 -20.97
C HIS A 125 -12.55 7.42 -19.60
N ALA A 126 -11.58 8.26 -19.24
CA ALA A 126 -11.59 8.90 -17.93
C ALA A 126 -12.86 9.74 -17.70
N ALA A 127 -13.29 10.50 -18.72
CA ALA A 127 -14.54 11.27 -18.64
C ALA A 127 -15.78 10.37 -18.51
N LEU A 128 -15.87 9.31 -19.34
CA LEU A 128 -17.00 8.38 -19.33
C LEU A 128 -17.12 7.60 -18.02
N LEU A 129 -15.98 7.22 -17.42
CA LEU A 129 -15.91 6.44 -16.19
C LEU A 129 -15.82 7.32 -14.94
N GLY A 130 -15.86 8.65 -15.07
CA GLY A 130 -15.69 9.56 -13.94
C GLY A 130 -14.31 9.47 -13.26
N LEU A 131 -13.29 8.96 -13.95
CA LEU A 131 -11.91 8.83 -13.44
C LEU A 131 -11.15 10.16 -13.56
N ALA A 132 -11.79 11.28 -13.21
CA ALA A 132 -11.20 12.61 -13.31
C ALA A 132 -9.83 12.62 -12.61
N GLN A 133 -8.80 12.97 -13.38
CA GLN A 133 -7.46 13.15 -12.83
C GLN A 133 -7.42 14.55 -12.24
N TYR A 134 -7.21 14.68 -10.94
CA TYR A 134 -6.97 15.97 -10.32
C TYR A 134 -5.48 16.24 -10.29
N ALA A 135 -5.08 17.46 -10.63
CA ALA A 135 -3.74 17.97 -10.40
C ALA A 135 -3.80 19.03 -9.32
N LEU A 136 -2.88 18.96 -8.35
CA LEU A 136 -2.60 20.09 -7.47
C LEU A 136 -1.89 21.15 -8.32
N VAL A 137 -2.51 22.32 -8.44
CA VAL A 137 -1.95 23.48 -9.14
C VAL A 137 -1.92 24.68 -8.18
N PRO A 138 -0.95 25.61 -8.32
CA PRO A 138 -0.91 26.80 -7.49
C PRO A 138 -2.21 27.59 -7.57
N ASP A 139 -2.74 27.99 -6.42
CA ASP A 139 -3.90 28.86 -6.33
C ASP A 139 -3.44 30.31 -6.56
N VAL A 140 -3.54 30.77 -7.80
CA VAL A 140 -3.16 32.14 -8.16
C VAL A 140 -4.08 33.21 -7.52
N SER A 141 -5.22 32.82 -6.97
CA SER A 141 -6.13 33.73 -6.27
C SER A 141 -5.71 33.96 -4.81
N ALA A 142 -4.97 33.02 -4.22
CA ALA A 142 -4.42 33.12 -2.89
C ALA A 142 -2.91 33.42 -2.98
N GLY A 143 -2.53 34.65 -2.66
CA GLY A 143 -1.12 35.02 -2.56
C GLY A 143 -0.40 34.24 -1.44
N ALA A 144 0.93 34.14 -1.53
CA ALA A 144 1.72 33.50 -0.47
C ALA A 144 1.61 34.29 0.84
N GLU A 145 1.54 33.56 1.96
CA GLU A 145 1.62 34.12 3.30
C GLU A 145 2.98 33.84 3.93
N TYR A 146 3.52 34.85 4.58
CA TYR A 146 4.81 34.82 5.25
C TYR A 146 4.58 35.08 6.73
N GLU A 147 5.14 34.22 7.57
CA GLU A 147 5.12 34.38 9.01
C GLU A 147 6.51 34.12 9.59
N THR A 148 6.85 34.83 10.66
CA THR A 148 8.03 34.52 11.46
C THR A 148 7.68 34.52 12.93
N SER A 149 8.38 33.69 13.69
CA SER A 149 8.26 33.62 15.14
C SER A 149 9.64 33.61 15.78
N CYS A 150 9.82 34.38 16.84
CA CYS A 150 11.02 34.37 17.66
C CYS A 150 11.13 33.02 18.38
N THR A 151 12.25 32.33 18.26
CA THR A 151 12.41 31.01 18.92
C THR A 151 12.69 31.13 20.42
N GLU A 152 13.06 32.31 20.88
CA GLU A 152 13.44 32.60 22.27
C GLU A 152 12.22 32.93 23.13
N CYS A 153 11.35 33.83 22.66
CA CYS A 153 10.14 34.23 23.41
C CYS A 153 8.80 33.82 22.77
N ARG A 154 8.82 33.19 21.59
CA ARG A 154 7.62 32.74 20.82
C ARG A 154 6.68 33.84 20.34
N ALA A 155 7.05 35.12 20.46
CA ALA A 155 6.33 36.19 19.78
C ALA A 155 6.40 35.98 18.26
N GLY A 156 5.31 36.27 17.55
CA GLY A 156 5.22 36.08 16.10
C GLY A 156 4.69 37.31 15.38
N SER A 157 5.05 37.44 14.10
CA SER A 157 4.56 38.50 13.22
C SER A 157 3.08 38.36 12.87
N GLY A 158 2.52 37.15 13.02
CA GLY A 158 1.32 36.70 12.33
C GLY A 158 1.57 36.54 10.83
N ALA A 159 0.55 36.06 10.11
CA ALA A 159 0.58 35.93 8.65
C ALA A 159 0.60 37.31 7.97
N ARG A 160 1.52 37.49 7.02
CA ARG A 160 1.70 38.70 6.20
C ARG A 160 1.76 38.34 4.73
N GLN A 161 1.25 39.21 3.86
CA GLN A 161 1.30 38.95 2.41
C GLN A 161 2.64 39.32 1.77
N ARG A 162 3.46 40.15 2.44
CA ARG A 162 4.76 40.59 1.92
C ARG A 162 5.89 40.15 2.85
N PRO A 163 7.00 39.63 2.31
CA PRO A 163 8.18 39.29 3.12
C PRO A 163 8.72 40.49 3.91
N ALA A 164 8.67 41.70 3.34
CA ALA A 164 9.17 42.91 3.97
C ALA A 164 8.47 43.25 5.29
N ASP A 165 7.16 43.00 5.39
CA ASP A 165 6.40 43.27 6.63
C ASP A 165 6.86 42.34 7.77
N VAL A 166 7.26 41.12 7.42
CA VAL A 166 7.84 40.15 8.36
C VAL A 166 9.22 40.58 8.80
N GLU A 167 10.05 41.06 7.88
CA GLU A 167 11.40 41.57 8.15
C GLU A 167 11.36 42.83 9.03
N GLU A 168 10.42 43.75 8.79
CA GLU A 168 10.20 44.92 9.62
C GLU A 168 9.87 44.52 11.07
N TRP A 169 8.97 43.55 11.25
CA TRP A 169 8.66 42.99 12.56
C TRP A 169 9.91 42.37 13.23
N GLN A 170 10.75 41.63 12.49
CA GLN A 170 11.99 41.06 13.03
C GLN A 170 12.97 42.14 13.48
N HIS A 171 13.13 43.21 12.70
CA HIS A 171 14.03 44.32 13.03
C HIS A 171 13.54 45.12 14.24
N ALA A 172 12.23 45.31 14.38
CA ALA A 172 11.64 45.93 15.57
C ALA A 172 11.84 45.02 16.80
N HIS A 173 11.46 43.74 16.71
CA HIS A 173 11.58 42.78 17.81
C HIS A 173 13.03 42.61 18.28
N THR A 174 13.98 42.50 17.34
CA THR A 174 15.42 42.42 17.65
C THR A 174 15.89 43.66 18.42
N ARG A 175 15.44 44.85 18.04
CA ARG A 175 15.81 46.10 18.75
C ARG A 175 15.23 46.13 20.16
N ASP A 176 14.00 45.69 20.32
CA ASP A 176 13.29 45.82 21.61
C ASP A 176 13.72 44.74 22.62
N THR A 177 14.05 43.53 22.16
CA THR A 177 14.34 42.40 23.05
C THR A 177 15.77 41.88 22.97
N GLY A 178 16.54 42.25 21.94
CA GLY A 178 17.87 41.69 21.67
C GLY A 178 17.87 40.25 21.13
N HIS A 179 16.69 39.66 20.88
CA HIS A 179 16.59 38.31 20.33
C HIS A 179 16.99 38.29 18.85
N ALA A 180 17.76 37.29 18.45
CA ALA A 180 18.34 37.22 17.10
C ALA A 180 17.93 35.95 16.34
N ARG A 181 17.23 35.00 16.98
CA ARG A 181 16.86 33.74 16.36
C ARG A 181 15.36 33.65 16.05
N TYR A 182 15.06 33.37 14.78
CA TYR A 182 13.70 33.34 14.24
C TYR A 182 13.43 32.08 13.41
N ARG A 183 12.22 31.54 13.52
CA ARG A 183 11.66 30.52 12.63
C ARG A 183 10.75 31.21 11.63
N ARG A 184 10.98 30.98 10.33
CA ARG A 184 10.12 31.48 9.24
C ARG A 184 9.26 30.36 8.69
N THR A 185 8.03 30.70 8.32
CA THR A 185 7.09 29.84 7.61
C THR A 185 6.60 30.61 6.38
N VAL A 186 6.49 29.89 5.26
CA VAL A 186 5.87 30.39 4.05
C VAL A 186 4.74 29.41 3.71
N ALA A 187 3.53 29.93 3.55
CA ALA A 187 2.39 29.15 3.10
C ALA A 187 2.07 29.55 1.65
N ASP A 188 2.15 28.58 0.75
CA ASP A 188 1.57 28.65 -0.58
C ASP A 188 0.26 27.84 -0.61
N TYR A 189 -0.65 28.26 -1.48
CA TYR A 189 -1.96 27.65 -1.62
C TYR A 189 -2.06 26.94 -2.96
N ALA A 190 -2.79 25.82 -2.96
CA ALA A 190 -3.03 25.02 -4.15
C ALA A 190 -4.49 24.60 -4.24
N VAL A 191 -4.99 24.49 -5.47
CA VAL A 191 -6.33 23.95 -5.77
C VAL A 191 -6.21 22.63 -6.51
N LEU A 192 -7.21 21.76 -6.31
CA LEU A 192 -7.38 20.57 -7.14
C LEU A 192 -8.10 20.96 -8.43
N ALA A 193 -7.36 21.03 -9.52
CA ALA A 193 -7.92 21.25 -10.84
C ALA A 193 -8.13 19.90 -11.56
N ALA A 194 -9.30 19.73 -12.19
CA ALA A 194 -9.49 18.62 -13.12
C ALA A 194 -8.53 18.80 -14.32
N ARG A 195 -7.83 17.72 -14.66
CA ARG A 195 -6.85 17.67 -15.75
C ARG A 195 -7.50 17.32 -17.09
#